data_AF-A0A1G7D6H3-F1
#
_entry.id   AF-A0A1G7D6H3-F1
#
_cell.length_a   1.000
_cell.length_b   1.000
_cell.length_c   1.000
_cell.angle_alpha   90.00
_cell.angle_beta   90.00
_cell.angle_gamma   90.00
#
_symmetry.space_group_name_H-M   'P 1'
#
loop_
_entity.id
_entity.type
_entity.pdbx_description
1 polymer ?
#
loop_
_entity_poly.entity_id
_entity_poly.type
_entity_poly.pdbx_seq_one_letter_code
_entity_poly.pdbx_strand_id
1 'polypeptide(L)'
;MSTLQEFEHAQSRLSREITSLKKQSVLALALAVVFIISTIVLLIQVKHANNQLKVSEDRLKVMNDSIQDLNKQLNTWRVSLITKEPEKPKVKPNPSRPHISAGYEIALPPVAAEAPKPFLGLIVYIHDRKGSRVSDTLKAALLEKGAIVPSIQHISNKMPFGNAVKYFHPNESQTAETLKSQLDQILGKKAIQAKVPVRYLANDKVPIGQFEVWIDR
;
A
#
# COMPACT_ATOMS: atom_id res chain seq x y z
N MET A 1 -3.94 -77.96 -35.71
CA MET A 1 -3.71 -77.11 -34.53
C MET A 1 -4.83 -77.38 -33.55
N SER A 2 -4.51 -77.65 -32.29
CA SER A 2 -5.44 -78.18 -31.29
C SER A 2 -6.36 -77.07 -30.76
N THR A 3 -7.67 -77.31 -30.74
CA THR A 3 -8.72 -76.43 -30.18
C THR A 3 -8.44 -76.02 -28.72
N LEU A 4 -7.63 -76.80 -28.01
CA LEU A 4 -7.17 -76.52 -26.66
C LEU A 4 -6.20 -75.33 -26.59
N GLN A 5 -5.31 -75.16 -27.57
CA GLN A 5 -4.40 -74.01 -27.63
C GLN A 5 -5.14 -72.70 -27.94
N GLU A 6 -6.18 -72.75 -28.78
CA GLU A 6 -7.01 -71.58 -29.06
C GLU A 6 -7.80 -71.14 -27.82
N PHE A 7 -8.28 -72.10 -27.02
CA PHE A 7 -8.98 -71.82 -25.76
C PHE A 7 -8.06 -71.18 -24.71
N GLU A 8 -6.85 -71.70 -24.52
CA GLU A 8 -5.85 -71.10 -23.61
C GLU A 8 -5.42 -69.69 -24.04
N HIS A 9 -5.29 -69.46 -25.35
CA HIS A 9 -5.01 -68.14 -25.89
C HIS A 9 -6.17 -67.16 -25.69
N ALA A 10 -7.42 -67.60 -25.82
CA ALA A 10 -8.59 -66.78 -25.54
C ALA A 10 -8.70 -66.43 -24.05
N GLN A 11 -8.47 -67.40 -23.16
CA GLN A 11 -8.53 -67.20 -21.70
C GLN A 11 -7.43 -66.23 -21.20
N SER A 12 -6.22 -66.34 -21.74
CA SER A 12 -5.13 -65.43 -21.39
C SER A 12 -5.35 -64.00 -21.91
N ARG A 13 -5.96 -63.82 -23.08
CA ARG A 13 -6.38 -62.50 -23.59
C ARG A 13 -7.45 -61.87 -22.69
N LEU A 14 -8.50 -62.61 -22.37
CA LEU A 14 -9.57 -62.14 -21.48
C LEU A 14 -9.04 -61.77 -20.09
N SER A 15 -8.13 -62.57 -19.54
CA SER A 15 -7.53 -62.29 -18.23
C SER A 15 -6.67 -61.02 -18.26
N ARG A 16 -5.95 -60.75 -19.36
CA ARG A 16 -5.20 -59.50 -19.55
C ARG A 16 -6.11 -58.29 -19.71
N GLU A 17 -7.19 -58.41 -20.47
CA GLU A 17 -8.18 -57.33 -20.63
C GLU A 17 -8.87 -57.00 -19.30
N ILE A 18 -9.31 -58.00 -18.54
CA ILE A 18 -9.89 -57.82 -17.20
C ILE A 18 -8.90 -57.13 -16.26
N THR A 19 -7.62 -57.52 -16.31
CA THR A 19 -6.58 -56.91 -15.48
C THR A 19 -6.32 -55.45 -15.88
N SER A 20 -6.34 -55.15 -17.18
CA SER A 20 -6.21 -53.79 -17.72
C SER A 20 -7.38 -52.90 -17.28
N LEU A 21 -8.62 -53.39 -17.43
CA LEU A 21 -9.83 -52.69 -17.01
C LEU A 21 -9.85 -52.42 -15.50
N LYS A 22 -9.41 -53.38 -14.68
CA LYS A 22 -9.27 -53.18 -13.23
C LYS A 22 -8.23 -52.11 -12.90
N LYS A 23 -7.07 -52.10 -13.57
CA LYS A 23 -6.05 -51.05 -13.38
C LYS A 23 -6.58 -49.66 -13.75
N GLN A 24 -7.29 -49.55 -14.87
CA GLN A 24 -7.91 -48.29 -15.29
C GLN A 24 -8.98 -47.81 -14.29
N SER A 25 -9.81 -48.72 -13.79
CA SER A 25 -10.82 -48.41 -12.77
C SER A 25 -10.20 -47.93 -11.45
N VAL A 26 -9.13 -48.59 -10.98
CA VAL A 26 -8.40 -48.17 -9.77
C VAL A 26 -7.75 -46.80 -9.95
N LEU A 27 -7.16 -46.53 -11.13
CA LEU A 27 -6.59 -45.21 -11.44
C LEU A 27 -7.66 -44.11 -11.49
N ALA A 28 -8.81 -44.40 -12.10
CA ALA A 28 -9.95 -43.47 -12.14
C ALA A 28 -10.48 -43.17 -10.74
N LEU A 29 -10.58 -44.18 -9.88
CA LEU A 29 -10.98 -44.03 -8.47
C LEU A 29 -9.98 -43.16 -7.70
N ALA A 30 -8.69 -43.42 -7.86
CA ALA A 30 -7.64 -42.63 -7.20
C ALA A 30 -7.69 -41.16 -7.64
N LEU A 31 -7.86 -40.89 -8.93
CA LEU A 31 -8.04 -39.54 -9.46
C LEU A 31 -9.29 -38.86 -8.91
N ALA A 32 -10.42 -39.57 -8.85
CA ALA A 32 -11.66 -39.04 -8.30
C ALA A 32 -11.50 -38.62 -6.82
N VAL A 33 -10.81 -39.43 -6.01
CA VAL A 33 -10.52 -39.09 -4.62
C VAL A 33 -9.65 -37.83 -4.51
N VAL A 34 -8.62 -37.70 -5.35
CA VAL A 34 -7.77 -36.50 -5.38
C VAL A 34 -8.59 -35.25 -5.76
N PHE A 35 -9.47 -35.36 -6.75
CA PHE A 35 -10.37 -34.27 -7.14
C PHE A 35 -11.32 -33.85 -6.02
N ILE A 36 -11.90 -34.81 -5.29
CA ILE A 36 -12.78 -34.52 -4.15
C ILE A 36 -12.01 -33.77 -3.06
N ILE A 37 -10.82 -34.27 -2.68
CA ILE A 37 -9.99 -33.62 -1.65
C ILE A 37 -9.58 -32.21 -2.08
N SER A 38 -9.15 -32.03 -3.33
CA SER A 38 -8.79 -30.72 -3.88
C SER A 38 -9.97 -29.74 -3.82
N THR A 39 -11.17 -30.20 -4.18
CA THR A 39 -12.39 -29.38 -4.16
C THR A 39 -12.74 -28.93 -2.74
N ILE A 40 -12.62 -29.82 -1.75
CA ILE A 40 -12.87 -29.50 -0.34
C ILE A 40 -11.87 -28.43 0.15
N VAL A 41 -10.58 -28.58 -0.17
CA VAL A 41 -9.55 -27.60 0.19
C VAL A 41 -9.84 -26.23 -0.43
N LEU A 42 -10.20 -26.19 -1.71
CA LEU A 42 -10.56 -24.96 -2.40
C LEU A 42 -11.79 -24.29 -1.76
N LEU A 43 -12.82 -25.05 -1.39
CA LEU A 43 -13.99 -24.51 -0.70
C LEU A 43 -13.63 -23.88 0.66
N ILE A 44 -12.74 -24.51 1.43
CA ILE A 44 -12.27 -23.96 2.71
C ILE A 44 -11.49 -22.66 2.48
N GLN A 45 -10.60 -22.63 1.49
CA GLN A 45 -9.83 -21.43 1.15
C GLN A 45 -10.73 -20.27 0.71
N VAL A 46 -11.73 -20.53 -0.15
CA VAL A 46 -12.69 -19.52 -0.59
C VAL A 46 -13.49 -18.99 0.60
N LYS A 47 -13.93 -19.86 1.52
CA LYS A 47 -14.65 -19.43 2.72
C LYS A 47 -13.77 -18.55 3.62
N HIS A 48 -12.50 -18.90 3.77
CA HIS A 48 -11.56 -18.08 4.55
C HIS A 48 -11.32 -16.71 3.90
N ALA A 49 -11.10 -16.67 2.58
CA ALA A 49 -10.94 -15.44 1.83
C ALA A 49 -12.18 -14.53 1.93
N ASN A 50 -13.39 -15.09 1.82
CA ASN A 50 -14.64 -14.33 2.01
C ASN A 50 -14.77 -13.74 3.41
N ASN A 51 -14.39 -14.49 4.46
CA ASN A 51 -14.40 -13.96 5.81
C ASN A 51 -13.39 -12.82 5.98
N GLN A 52 -12.19 -12.93 5.39
CA GLN A 52 -11.20 -11.85 5.42
C GLN A 52 -11.66 -10.61 4.66
N LEU A 53 -12.33 -10.79 3.52
CA LEU A 53 -12.94 -9.69 2.76
C LEU A 53 -13.98 -8.95 3.61
N LYS A 54 -14.86 -9.68 4.27
CA LYS A 54 -15.88 -9.07 5.15
C LYS A 54 -15.25 -8.28 6.30
N VAL A 55 -14.22 -8.82 6.96
CA VAL A 55 -13.48 -8.10 8.01
C VAL A 55 -12.80 -6.85 7.44
N SER A 56 -12.28 -6.92 6.22
CA SER A 56 -11.65 -5.77 5.56
C SER A 56 -12.67 -4.68 5.20
N GLU A 57 -13.85 -5.07 4.73
CA GLU A 57 -14.97 -4.18 4.44
C GLU A 57 -15.45 -3.47 5.72
N ASP A 58 -15.61 -4.20 6.82
CA ASP A 58 -15.98 -3.64 8.12
C ASP A 58 -14.93 -2.63 8.61
N ARG A 59 -13.63 -2.95 8.44
CA ARG A 59 -12.54 -2.01 8.78
C ARG A 59 -12.56 -0.76 7.92
N LEU A 60 -12.80 -0.89 6.62
CA LEU A 60 -12.91 0.25 5.71
C LEU A 60 -14.08 1.15 6.09
N LYS A 61 -15.21 0.58 6.50
CA LYS A 61 -16.36 1.34 6.98
C LYS A 61 -16.00 2.16 8.23
N VAL A 62 -15.37 1.53 9.23
CA VAL A 62 -14.91 2.22 10.44
C VAL A 62 -13.90 3.33 10.12
N MET A 63 -12.95 3.09 9.21
CA MET A 63 -11.99 4.11 8.78
C MET A 63 -12.68 5.27 8.05
N ASN A 64 -13.66 4.98 7.19
CA ASN A 64 -14.43 6.00 6.49
C ASN A 64 -15.24 6.86 7.47
N ASP A 65 -15.88 6.24 8.47
CA ASP A 65 -16.61 6.96 9.52
C ASP A 65 -15.66 7.86 10.33
N SER A 66 -14.45 7.38 10.63
CA SER A 66 -13.42 8.18 11.29
C SER A 66 -12.94 9.37 10.45
N ILE A 67 -12.77 9.19 9.13
CA ILE A 67 -12.43 10.29 8.22
C ILE A 67 -13.55 11.33 8.19
N GLN A 68 -14.81 10.90 8.16
CA GLN A 68 -15.94 11.82 8.21
C GLN A 68 -15.97 12.62 9.51
N ASP A 69 -15.70 11.99 10.65
CA ASP A 69 -15.65 12.67 11.94
C ASP A 69 -14.50 13.68 11.99
N LEU A 70 -13.29 13.30 11.55
CA LEU A 70 -12.15 14.21 11.43
C LEU A 70 -12.46 15.41 10.53
N ASN A 71 -13.18 15.19 9.42
CA ASN A 71 -13.57 16.27 8.53
C ASN A 71 -14.60 17.21 9.19
N LYS A 72 -15.53 16.68 9.99
CA LYS A 72 -16.44 17.49 10.81
C LYS A 72 -15.66 18.30 11.84
N GLN A 73 -14.72 17.70 12.57
CA GLN A 73 -13.88 18.39 13.55
C GLN A 73 -13.06 19.50 12.89
N LEU A 74 -12.47 19.24 11.73
CA LEU A 74 -11.72 20.23 10.96
C LEU A 74 -12.60 21.40 10.52
N ASN A 75 -13.83 21.13 10.07
CA ASN A 75 -14.79 22.19 9.71
C ASN A 75 -15.21 23.01 10.93
N THR A 76 -15.46 22.38 12.09
CA THR A 76 -15.73 23.09 13.34
C THR A 76 -14.55 23.99 13.75
N TRP A 77 -13.32 23.51 13.57
CA TRP A 77 -12.11 24.28 13.84
C TRP A 77 -11.93 25.45 12.86
N ARG A 78 -12.21 25.24 11.57
CA ARG A 78 -12.22 26.33 10.57
C ARG A 78 -13.23 27.41 10.91
N VAL A 79 -14.45 27.03 11.28
CA VAL A 79 -15.50 27.98 11.68
C VAL A 79 -15.07 28.75 12.93
N SER A 80 -14.51 28.09 13.94
CA SER A 80 -14.07 28.79 15.17
C SER A 80 -12.91 29.76 14.96
N LEU A 81 -12.05 29.52 13.96
CA LEU A 81 -11.01 30.46 13.54
C LEU A 81 -11.57 31.66 12.76
N ILE A 82 -12.60 31.43 11.93
CA ILE A 82 -13.25 32.51 11.15
C ILE A 82 -14.11 33.41 12.06
N THR A 83 -14.78 32.84 13.07
CA THR A 83 -15.58 33.61 14.04
C THR A 83 -14.71 34.42 15.02
N LYS A 84 -13.41 34.12 15.13
CA LYS A 84 -12.43 34.96 15.84
C LYS A 84 -11.84 36.00 14.88
N GLU A 85 -12.67 36.94 14.44
CA GLU A 85 -12.20 38.15 13.75
C GLU A 85 -11.59 39.13 14.79
N PRO A 86 -10.43 39.75 14.52
CA PRO A 86 -9.71 40.55 15.52
C PRO A 86 -10.43 41.87 15.80
N GLU A 87 -10.91 42.05 17.03
CA GLU A 87 -11.27 43.39 17.52
C GLU A 87 -10.03 44.29 17.41
N LYS A 88 -10.09 45.28 16.51
CA LYS A 88 -9.09 46.34 16.40
C LYS A 88 -8.96 47.05 17.75
N PRO A 89 -7.74 47.21 18.30
CA PRO A 89 -7.56 48.01 19.51
C PRO A 89 -7.81 49.48 19.18
N LYS A 90 -8.90 50.05 19.71
CA LYS A 90 -9.08 51.50 19.79
C LYS A 90 -8.10 52.06 20.81
N VAL A 91 -6.99 52.61 20.34
CA VAL A 91 -6.08 53.42 21.14
C VAL A 91 -6.78 54.72 21.52
N LYS A 92 -6.96 54.96 22.83
CA LYS A 92 -7.07 56.30 23.44
C LYS A 92 -6.01 56.41 24.54
N PRO A 93 -5.18 57.45 24.58
CA PRO A 93 -4.20 57.64 25.64
C PRO A 93 -4.79 58.49 26.77
N ASN A 94 -4.69 58.04 28.03
CA ASN A 94 -4.11 58.80 29.16
C ASN A 94 -4.20 58.01 30.49
N PRO A 95 -3.44 58.38 31.55
CA PRO A 95 -2.84 57.44 32.47
C PRO A 95 -3.54 57.46 33.83
N SER A 96 -3.02 56.64 34.75
CA SER A 96 -3.23 56.69 36.21
C SER A 96 -4.30 55.74 36.76
N ARG A 97 -3.89 54.51 37.09
CA ARG A 97 -3.71 54.04 38.49
C ARG A 97 -3.53 52.51 38.51
N PRO A 98 -2.77 51.97 39.48
CA PRO A 98 -2.52 50.54 39.56
C PRO A 98 -3.73 49.86 40.19
N HIS A 99 -4.48 49.10 39.39
CA HIS A 99 -5.39 48.10 39.92
C HIS A 99 -4.79 46.72 39.70
N ILE A 100 -4.35 46.14 40.81
CA ILE A 100 -4.04 44.73 40.95
C ILE A 100 -5.28 43.96 40.49
N SER A 101 -5.14 43.21 39.41
CA SER A 101 -6.08 42.18 39.00
C SER A 101 -5.23 40.97 38.66
N ALA A 102 -5.16 40.03 39.59
CA ALA A 102 -4.64 38.69 39.35
C ALA A 102 -5.64 37.96 38.43
N GLY A 103 -5.67 38.35 37.16
CA GLY A 103 -6.14 37.51 36.07
C GLY A 103 -4.92 36.77 35.58
N TYR A 104 -4.89 35.45 35.78
CA TYR A 104 -3.93 34.59 35.10
C TYR A 104 -4.13 34.78 33.60
N GLU A 105 -3.32 35.65 32.99
CA GLU A 105 -3.02 35.58 31.58
C GLU A 105 -2.28 34.26 31.42
N ILE A 106 -3.01 33.21 31.01
CA ILE A 106 -2.37 31.98 30.55
C ILE A 106 -1.65 32.39 29.28
N ALA A 107 -0.39 32.81 29.44
CA ALA A 107 0.57 32.85 28.36
C ALA A 107 0.62 31.43 27.83
N LEU A 108 -0.18 31.15 26.78
CA LEU A 108 0.02 29.95 25.99
C LEU A 108 1.50 29.96 25.63
N PRO A 109 2.27 28.93 26.02
CA PRO A 109 3.67 28.87 25.63
C PRO A 109 3.70 29.06 24.11
N PRO A 110 4.65 29.83 23.57
CA PRO A 110 4.78 29.97 22.12
C PRO A 110 4.89 28.55 21.57
N VAL A 111 3.80 28.07 20.95
CA VAL A 111 3.80 26.81 20.24
C VAL A 111 4.78 27.05 19.13
N ALA A 112 5.99 26.51 19.28
CA ALA A 112 7.02 26.59 18.27
C ALA A 112 6.35 26.13 16.97
N ALA A 113 6.18 27.05 16.02
CA ALA A 113 5.56 26.74 14.75
C ALA A 113 6.38 25.61 14.15
N GLU A 114 5.81 24.39 14.09
CA GLU A 114 6.49 23.26 13.48
C GLU A 114 6.94 23.69 12.08
N ALA A 115 8.21 23.45 11.77
CA ALA A 115 8.74 23.76 10.45
C ALA A 115 7.86 23.07 9.38
N PRO A 116 7.54 23.74 8.26
CA PRO A 116 6.69 23.19 7.24
C PRO A 116 7.28 21.87 6.72
N LYS A 117 6.52 20.78 6.88
CA LYS A 117 6.90 19.44 6.42
C LYS A 117 6.66 19.37 4.91
N PRO A 118 7.72 19.23 4.08
CA PRO A 118 7.62 19.41 2.63
C PRO A 118 6.82 18.29 1.92
N PHE A 119 6.63 17.14 2.58
CA PHE A 119 5.90 16.00 2.03
C PHE A 119 4.65 15.64 2.83
N LEU A 120 4.13 16.58 3.63
CA LEU A 120 2.98 16.34 4.48
C LEU A 120 1.77 15.85 3.65
N GLY A 121 1.26 14.67 4.00
CA GLY A 121 0.07 14.08 3.35
C GLY A 121 0.31 13.41 2.01
N LEU A 122 1.56 13.37 1.51
CA LEU A 122 1.89 12.62 0.30
C LEU A 122 1.97 11.12 0.58
N ILE A 123 1.43 10.29 -0.30
CA ILE A 123 1.51 8.83 -0.22
C ILE A 123 2.59 8.36 -1.18
N VAL A 124 3.66 7.74 -0.68
CA VAL A 124 4.77 7.27 -1.51
C VAL A 124 4.91 5.75 -1.40
N TYR A 125 4.70 5.06 -2.51
CA TYR A 125 4.97 3.62 -2.65
C TYR A 125 6.40 3.42 -3.12
N ILE A 126 7.16 2.56 -2.45
CA ILE A 126 8.55 2.27 -2.80
C ILE A 126 8.63 0.83 -3.30
N HIS A 127 9.19 0.63 -4.49
CA HIS A 127 9.43 -0.66 -5.11
C HIS A 127 10.93 -0.86 -5.30
N ASP A 128 11.48 -1.98 -4.84
CA ASP A 128 12.92 -2.24 -4.90
C ASP A 128 13.27 -3.71 -5.09
N ARG A 129 14.58 -4.02 -5.17
CA ARG A 129 15.06 -5.40 -5.02
C ARG A 129 15.21 -5.75 -3.55
N LYS A 130 15.03 -7.04 -3.26
CA LYS A 130 15.22 -7.57 -1.90
C LYS A 130 16.66 -7.32 -1.43
N GLY A 131 16.82 -6.57 -0.33
CA GLY A 131 18.12 -6.25 0.28
C GLY A 131 18.65 -4.85 -0.01
N SER A 132 17.89 -3.99 -0.70
CA SER A 132 18.29 -2.60 -0.95
C SER A 132 18.20 -1.74 0.33
N ARG A 133 19.35 -1.30 0.85
CA ARG A 133 19.43 -0.34 1.97
C ARG A 133 18.96 1.07 1.61
N VAL A 134 18.86 1.37 0.31
CA VAL A 134 18.44 2.69 -0.18
C VAL A 134 16.98 2.93 0.17
N SER A 135 16.14 1.91 0.00
CA SER A 135 14.70 1.99 0.21
C SER A 135 14.34 2.24 1.68
N ASP A 136 15.05 1.58 2.61
CA ASP A 136 14.89 1.80 4.05
C ASP A 136 15.27 3.22 4.45
N THR A 137 16.39 3.72 3.90
CA THR A 137 16.87 5.09 4.15
C THR A 137 15.90 6.13 3.59
N LEU A 138 15.40 5.89 2.37
CA LEU A 138 14.39 6.74 1.73
C LEU A 138 13.10 6.76 2.54
N LYS A 139 12.62 5.58 2.97
CA LYS A 139 11.43 5.49 3.81
C LYS A 139 11.59 6.32 5.09
N ALA A 140 12.70 6.18 5.81
CA ALA A 140 12.95 6.96 7.02
C ALA A 140 12.95 8.47 6.76
N ALA A 141 13.66 8.93 5.72
CA ALA A 141 13.73 10.35 5.35
C ALA A 141 12.38 10.93 4.91
N LEU A 142 11.56 10.14 4.20
CA LEU A 142 10.22 10.57 3.77
C LEU A 142 9.25 10.67 4.95
N LEU A 143 9.28 9.71 5.88
CA LEU A 143 8.47 9.74 7.10
C LEU A 143 8.80 10.97 7.97
N GLU A 144 10.09 11.27 8.15
CA GLU A 144 10.54 12.46 8.90
C GLU A 144 10.00 13.76 8.28
N LYS A 145 9.91 13.81 6.96
CA LYS A 145 9.39 14.94 6.18
C LYS A 145 7.87 14.96 6.03
N GLY A 146 7.15 14.08 6.74
CA GLY A 146 5.69 14.06 6.83
C GLY A 146 4.97 13.24 5.76
N ALA A 147 5.69 12.48 4.93
CA ALA A 147 5.07 11.60 3.95
C ALA A 147 4.49 10.33 4.61
N ILE A 148 3.51 9.74 3.96
CA ILE A 148 2.94 8.43 4.29
C ILE A 148 3.61 7.40 3.39
N VAL A 149 4.35 6.46 3.97
CA VAL A 149 5.05 5.38 3.24
C VAL A 149 4.54 4.03 3.73
N PRO A 150 3.47 3.47 3.12
CA PRO A 150 2.78 2.29 3.66
C PRO A 150 3.67 1.05 3.79
N SER A 151 4.43 0.73 2.73
CA SER A 151 5.34 -0.40 2.71
C SER A 151 6.39 -0.25 1.60
N ILE A 152 7.46 -1.03 1.71
CA ILE A 152 8.41 -1.26 0.62
C ILE A 152 8.02 -2.58 -0.04
N GLN A 153 7.75 -2.55 -1.35
CA GLN A 153 7.40 -3.72 -2.12
C GLN A 153 8.64 -4.27 -2.83
N HIS A 154 9.10 -5.44 -2.38
CA HIS A 154 10.22 -6.12 -3.00
C HIS A 154 9.79 -6.82 -4.29
N ILE A 155 10.37 -6.40 -5.40
CA ILE A 155 10.18 -6.99 -6.73
C ILE A 155 11.21 -8.11 -6.93
N SER A 156 10.72 -9.27 -7.38
CA SER A 156 11.54 -10.44 -7.67
C SER A 156 12.64 -10.14 -8.70
N ASN A 157 13.86 -10.65 -8.49
CA ASN A 157 15.01 -10.50 -9.40
C ASN A 157 14.74 -10.94 -10.85
N LYS A 158 13.68 -11.72 -11.09
CA LYS A 158 13.29 -12.18 -12.43
C LYS A 158 12.52 -11.14 -13.25
N MET A 159 11.94 -10.13 -12.60
CA MET A 159 11.17 -9.09 -13.29
C MET A 159 12.09 -7.90 -13.63
N PRO A 160 12.23 -7.53 -14.92
CA PRO A 160 12.99 -6.35 -15.30
C PRO A 160 12.19 -5.08 -14.98
N PHE A 161 12.83 -4.12 -14.33
CA PHE A 161 12.33 -2.76 -14.18
C PHE A 161 13.53 -1.82 -14.02
N GLY A 162 13.35 -0.53 -14.29
CA GLY A 162 14.40 0.47 -14.09
C GLY A 162 14.08 1.42 -12.96
N ASN A 163 15.07 2.22 -12.56
CA ASN A 163 14.84 3.31 -11.60
C ASN A 163 13.84 4.31 -12.18
N ALA A 164 12.91 4.81 -11.39
CA ALA A 164 12.00 5.89 -11.78
C ALA A 164 11.28 6.51 -10.57
N VAL A 165 10.95 7.79 -10.66
CA VAL A 165 9.90 8.41 -9.84
C VAL A 165 8.69 8.62 -10.73
N LYS A 166 7.53 8.09 -10.35
CA LYS A 166 6.30 8.17 -11.13
C LYS A 166 5.27 9.01 -10.37
N TYR A 167 4.55 9.81 -11.13
CA TYR A 167 3.43 10.63 -10.65
C TYR A 167 2.25 10.49 -11.61
N PHE A 168 1.03 10.71 -11.11
CA PHE A 168 -0.19 10.30 -11.82
C PHE A 168 -1.09 11.46 -12.21
N HIS A 169 -0.89 12.65 -11.62
CA HIS A 169 -1.65 13.86 -11.95
C HIS A 169 -0.75 14.95 -12.56
N PRO A 170 -1.24 15.72 -13.55
CA PRO A 170 -0.40 16.67 -14.29
C PRO A 170 0.20 17.78 -13.42
N ASN A 171 -0.45 18.15 -12.33
CA ASN A 171 -0.01 19.24 -11.44
C ASN A 171 1.04 18.81 -10.40
N GLU A 172 1.50 17.54 -10.44
CA GLU A 172 2.39 16.97 -9.44
C GLU A 172 3.85 16.89 -9.87
N SER A 173 4.18 17.38 -11.07
CA SER A 173 5.53 17.29 -11.63
C SER A 173 6.59 17.89 -10.71
N GLN A 174 6.32 19.05 -10.10
CA GLN A 174 7.29 19.70 -9.20
C GLN A 174 7.52 18.90 -7.91
N THR A 175 6.46 18.30 -7.37
CA THR A 175 6.55 17.41 -6.21
C THR A 175 7.34 16.16 -6.54
N ALA A 176 7.12 15.57 -7.73
CA ALA A 176 7.85 14.41 -8.21
C ALA A 176 9.35 14.71 -8.40
N GLU A 177 9.71 15.90 -8.90
CA GLU A 177 11.11 16.34 -8.99
C GLU A 177 11.75 16.54 -7.61
N THR A 178 10.98 17.04 -6.64
CA THR A 178 11.45 17.18 -5.25
C THR A 178 11.71 15.82 -4.61
N LEU A 179 10.83 14.84 -4.85
CA LEU A 179 11.03 13.44 -4.43
C LEU A 179 12.26 12.82 -5.09
N LYS A 180 12.46 13.06 -6.40
CA LYS A 180 13.66 12.63 -7.11
C LYS A 180 14.91 13.25 -6.48
N SER A 181 14.91 14.54 -6.18
CA SER A 181 16.05 15.20 -5.53
C SER A 181 16.37 14.57 -4.16
N GLN A 182 15.35 14.17 -3.39
CA GLN A 182 15.55 13.46 -2.12
C GLN A 182 16.20 12.09 -2.33
N LEU A 183 15.73 11.34 -3.32
CA LEU A 183 16.31 10.05 -3.69
C LEU A 183 17.75 10.21 -4.19
N ASP A 184 18.03 11.20 -5.02
CA ASP A 184 19.36 11.50 -5.54
C ASP A 184 20.35 11.83 -4.41
N GLN A 185 19.91 12.58 -3.38
CA GLN A 185 20.71 12.85 -2.19
C GLN A 185 21.10 11.58 -1.44
N ILE A 186 20.15 10.63 -1.30
CA ILE A 186 20.39 9.35 -0.62
C ILE A 186 21.30 8.44 -1.47
N LEU A 187 21.12 8.44 -2.79
CA LEU A 187 21.97 7.70 -3.71
C LEU A 187 23.39 8.29 -3.81
N GLY A 188 23.57 9.57 -3.49
CA GLY A 188 24.84 10.28 -3.50
C GLY A 188 25.53 10.21 -4.87
N LYS A 189 26.84 9.93 -4.89
CA LYS A 189 27.62 9.77 -6.14
C LYS A 189 27.07 8.66 -7.05
N LYS A 190 26.30 7.72 -6.49
CA LYS A 190 25.68 6.65 -7.27
C LYS A 190 24.40 7.10 -7.98
N ALA A 191 23.85 8.28 -7.71
CA ALA A 191 22.67 8.82 -8.38
C ALA A 191 22.89 8.99 -9.89
N ILE A 192 24.07 9.50 -10.27
CA ILE A 192 24.48 9.73 -11.67
C ILE A 192 24.50 8.41 -12.48
N GLN A 193 24.89 7.31 -11.82
CA GLN A 193 24.89 5.97 -12.42
C GLN A 193 23.48 5.35 -12.47
N ALA A 194 22.61 5.70 -11.51
CA ALA A 194 21.26 5.13 -11.42
C ALA A 194 20.31 5.66 -12.50
N LYS A 195 20.56 6.87 -13.04
CA LYS A 195 19.70 7.56 -14.01
C LYS A 195 18.22 7.42 -13.65
N VAL A 196 17.76 8.15 -12.63
CA VAL A 196 16.37 8.11 -12.16
C VAL A 196 15.51 9.13 -12.93
N PRO A 197 14.73 8.74 -13.96
CA PRO A 197 13.79 9.63 -14.61
C PRO A 197 12.57 9.92 -13.72
N VAL A 198 12.01 11.12 -13.85
CA VAL A 198 10.64 11.41 -13.45
C VAL A 198 9.70 11.09 -14.60
N ARG A 199 8.64 10.32 -14.36
CA ARG A 199 7.70 9.86 -15.39
C ARG A 199 6.26 10.18 -15.02
N TYR A 200 5.57 10.85 -15.92
CA TYR A 200 4.13 11.02 -15.84
C TYR A 200 3.42 9.76 -16.34
N LEU A 201 2.45 9.26 -15.58
CA LEU A 201 1.58 8.17 -15.98
C LEU A 201 0.14 8.55 -15.64
N ALA A 202 -0.59 9.11 -16.60
CA ALA A 202 -1.99 9.52 -16.39
C ALA A 202 -2.83 8.35 -15.87
N ASN A 203 -3.39 8.49 -14.66
CA ASN A 203 -4.26 7.49 -14.06
C ASN A 203 -5.22 8.12 -13.05
N ASP A 204 -6.45 8.37 -13.48
CA ASP A 204 -7.49 9.03 -12.67
C ASP A 204 -8.00 8.16 -11.51
N LYS A 205 -7.64 6.87 -11.48
CA LYS A 205 -7.97 5.97 -10.36
C LYS A 205 -7.04 6.16 -9.17
N VAL A 206 -5.90 6.81 -9.38
CA VAL A 206 -4.91 7.07 -8.33
C VAL A 206 -5.27 8.39 -7.63
N PRO A 207 -5.34 8.44 -6.30
CA PRO A 207 -5.56 9.69 -5.57
C PRO A 207 -4.48 10.73 -5.83
N ILE A 208 -4.86 12.01 -5.76
CA ILE A 208 -3.90 13.13 -5.77
C ILE A 208 -3.02 13.02 -4.52
N GLY A 209 -1.73 13.27 -4.69
CA GLY A 209 -0.69 13.16 -3.66
C GLY A 209 -0.03 11.79 -3.60
N GLN A 210 -0.39 10.85 -4.49
CA GLN A 210 0.22 9.53 -4.55
C GLN A 210 1.36 9.46 -5.59
N PHE A 211 2.48 8.87 -5.20
CA PHE A 211 3.68 8.68 -6.02
C PHE A 211 4.21 7.26 -5.92
N GLU A 212 4.91 6.80 -6.95
CA GLU A 212 5.68 5.56 -6.90
C GLU A 212 7.17 5.82 -7.14
N VAL A 213 8.02 5.21 -6.32
CA VAL A 213 9.47 5.25 -6.47
C VAL A 213 9.96 3.83 -6.75
N TRP A 214 10.60 3.64 -7.89
CA TRP A 214 11.14 2.37 -8.34
C TRP A 214 12.67 2.42 -8.28
N ILE A 215 13.29 1.44 -7.62
CA ILE A 215 14.73 1.39 -7.35
C ILE A 215 15.26 -0.01 -7.75
N ASP A 216 15.90 -0.11 -8.90
CA ASP A 216 16.52 -1.34 -9.41
C ASP A 216 17.99 -1.40 -8.98
N ARG A 217 18.23 -1.83 -7.73
CA ARG A 217 19.57 -1.97 -7.14
C ARG A 217 19.68 -3.10 -6.13
#